data_AF-A0A9D8ZHA5-F1
#
_entry.id   AF-A0A9D8ZHA5-F1
#
_cell.length_a   1.000
_cell.length_b   1.000
_cell.length_c   1.000
_cell.angle_alpha   90.00
_cell.angle_beta   90.00
_cell.angle_gamma   90.00
#
_symmetry.space_group_name_H-M   'P 1'
#
loop_
_entity.id
_entity.type
_entity.pdbx_description
1 polymer ?
#
loop_
_entity_poly.entity_id
_entity_poly.type
_entity_poly.pdbx_seq_one_letter_code
_entity_poly.pdbx_strand_id
1 'polypeptide(L)'
;MLNLYSAQIESISLHRVGNKSKNESAFLSAEPFSLNDEMAGLLKEYFFKPFREKEENYYKFSHEVDLEFNEVCAAVTGIFENPSDNHRLSKKITTHLFEQSNHPHIKSGEVYVVHFSDMVIDNQKTDAVGIFKSELKHDFLQFEEKEHNLEILIRQGININKLDKGCIVFNVQKEEGYKVLSVDSNRYDAKYWLENFLGVAPLTDENFYTKNYLKFCQNFAKDVVLPAEDKQQEVMFMNRAVNHFAKNDNFEETSFLNEVMENPDLIPEFKHYKVEKGPKYSIEDVSNFDIANKAVSDARKKIKNVINLDTNIQIKLDFINPESAEKFVEKGWDEERQMYYYLVYFNKEQKS
;
A
#
# COMPACT_ATOMS: atom_id res chain seq x y z
N MET A 1 -0.24 -0.52 13.48
CA MET A 1 0.85 -1.35 12.90
C MET A 1 0.29 -2.74 12.70
N LEU A 2 0.40 -3.28 11.50
CA LEU A 2 -0.10 -4.62 11.20
C LEU A 2 0.86 -5.69 11.72
N ASN A 3 0.33 -6.68 12.44
CA ASN A 3 1.04 -7.88 12.84
C ASN A 3 0.14 -9.10 12.61
N LEU A 4 0.62 -9.99 11.74
CA LEU A 4 -0.10 -11.19 11.27
C LEU A 4 0.51 -12.49 11.78
N TYR A 5 1.51 -12.43 12.68
CA TYR A 5 2.23 -13.62 13.14
C TYR A 5 1.39 -14.51 14.07
N SER A 6 0.56 -13.91 14.91
CA SER A 6 -0.33 -14.64 15.85
C SER A 6 -1.58 -15.21 15.18
N ALA A 7 -1.86 -14.82 13.94
CA ALA A 7 -3.10 -15.13 13.25
C ALA A 7 -3.35 -16.64 13.10
N GLN A 8 -4.59 -17.06 13.34
CA GLN A 8 -5.06 -18.43 13.10
C GLN A 8 -6.16 -18.45 12.06
N ILE A 9 -6.26 -19.56 11.32
CA ILE A 9 -7.37 -19.79 10.40
C ILE A 9 -8.41 -20.60 11.16
N GLU A 10 -9.55 -19.98 11.45
CA GLU A 10 -10.68 -20.63 12.14
C GLU A 10 -11.52 -21.45 11.17
N SER A 11 -11.73 -20.93 9.96
CA SER A 11 -12.41 -21.66 8.90
C SER A 11 -12.03 -21.14 7.53
N ILE A 12 -12.13 -22.01 6.53
CA ILE A 12 -11.84 -21.69 5.13
C ILE A 12 -12.86 -22.34 4.21
N SER A 13 -13.31 -21.57 3.23
CA SER A 13 -14.18 -22.04 2.16
C SER A 13 -13.50 -21.83 0.82
N LEU A 14 -13.49 -22.89 0.01
CA LEU A 14 -12.89 -22.90 -1.32
C LEU A 14 -13.98 -22.95 -2.39
N HIS A 15 -13.89 -22.07 -3.37
CA HIS A 15 -14.78 -22.04 -4.52
C HIS A 15 -13.97 -21.79 -5.80
N ARG A 16 -14.63 -21.80 -6.96
CA ARG A 16 -14.05 -21.32 -8.21
C ARG A 16 -15.01 -20.34 -8.85
N VAL A 17 -14.49 -19.20 -9.29
CA VAL A 17 -15.25 -18.20 -10.03
C VAL A 17 -14.87 -18.26 -11.51
N GLY A 18 -15.87 -18.25 -12.39
CA GLY A 18 -15.70 -18.13 -13.83
C GLY A 18 -15.89 -16.70 -14.32
N ASN A 19 -15.85 -16.50 -15.63
CA ASN A 19 -16.19 -15.25 -16.30
C ASN A 19 -17.43 -15.41 -17.21
N LYS A 20 -18.44 -14.55 -17.00
CA LYS A 20 -19.68 -14.53 -17.78
C LYS A 20 -19.45 -14.26 -19.27
N SER A 21 -18.52 -13.38 -19.62
CA SER A 21 -18.22 -13.06 -21.03
C SER A 21 -17.54 -14.20 -21.78
N LYS A 22 -17.04 -15.21 -21.06
CA LYS A 22 -16.37 -16.40 -21.60
C LYS A 22 -17.24 -17.66 -21.50
N ASN A 23 -18.50 -17.53 -21.07
CA ASN A 23 -19.40 -18.65 -20.76
C ASN A 23 -18.81 -19.63 -19.74
N GLU A 24 -17.98 -19.15 -18.82
CA GLU A 24 -17.44 -19.92 -17.72
C GLU A 24 -18.38 -19.77 -16.51
N SER A 25 -18.73 -20.88 -15.84
CA SER A 25 -19.58 -20.86 -14.66
C SER A 25 -18.80 -20.72 -13.36
N ALA A 26 -19.48 -20.34 -12.28
CA ALA A 26 -18.97 -20.49 -10.93
C ALA A 26 -19.19 -21.92 -10.42
N PHE A 27 -18.25 -22.41 -9.62
CA PHE A 27 -18.35 -23.66 -8.87
C PHE A 27 -18.28 -23.37 -7.38
N LEU A 28 -19.37 -23.68 -6.67
CA LEU A 28 -19.49 -23.47 -5.23
C LEU A 28 -19.40 -24.82 -4.52
N SER A 29 -18.29 -25.06 -3.82
CA SER A 29 -18.14 -26.26 -2.97
C SER A 29 -19.32 -26.43 -2.00
N ALA A 30 -19.71 -27.69 -1.80
CA ALA A 30 -20.85 -28.04 -0.94
C ALA A 30 -20.55 -27.77 0.55
N GLU A 31 -19.31 -28.08 0.97
CA GLU A 31 -18.84 -28.05 2.35
C GLU A 31 -17.59 -27.16 2.53
N PRO A 32 -17.30 -26.70 3.76
CA PRO A 32 -16.05 -26.02 4.10
C PRO A 32 -14.83 -26.93 3.87
N PHE A 33 -13.66 -26.33 3.67
CA PHE A 33 -12.42 -27.09 3.52
C PHE A 33 -11.80 -27.40 4.90
N SER A 34 -11.51 -28.67 5.16
CA SER A 34 -10.87 -29.11 6.39
C SER A 34 -9.36 -28.88 6.33
N LEU A 35 -8.84 -28.04 7.22
CA LEU A 35 -7.41 -27.74 7.33
C LEU A 35 -6.69 -28.75 8.21
N ASN A 36 -5.45 -29.04 7.86
CA ASN A 36 -4.45 -29.61 8.76
C ASN A 36 -3.39 -28.54 9.07
N ASP A 37 -2.55 -28.79 10.09
CA ASP A 37 -1.58 -27.81 10.58
C ASP A 37 -0.57 -27.38 9.49
N GLU A 38 -0.14 -28.32 8.66
CA GLU A 38 0.80 -28.06 7.56
C GLU A 38 0.20 -27.10 6.51
N MET A 39 -1.03 -27.38 6.07
CA MET A 39 -1.77 -26.54 5.12
C MET A 39 -2.09 -25.16 5.72
N ALA A 40 -2.44 -25.10 7.01
CA ALA A 40 -2.71 -23.84 7.68
C ALA A 40 -1.46 -22.93 7.68
N GLY A 41 -0.28 -23.48 7.96
CA GLY A 41 0.99 -22.75 7.88
C GLY A 41 1.27 -22.23 6.46
N LEU A 42 1.12 -23.10 5.45
CA LEU A 42 1.36 -22.77 4.05
C LEU A 42 0.41 -21.66 3.55
N LEU A 43 -0.88 -21.78 3.84
CA LEU A 43 -1.90 -20.83 3.40
C LEU A 43 -1.75 -19.48 4.09
N LYS A 44 -1.40 -19.45 5.39
CA LYS A 44 -1.10 -18.18 6.09
C LYS A 44 0.04 -17.43 5.40
N GLU A 45 1.12 -18.11 5.06
CA GLU A 45 2.23 -17.45 4.36
C GLU A 45 1.82 -16.98 2.96
N TYR A 46 1.09 -17.82 2.21
CA TYR A 46 0.57 -17.46 0.88
C TYR A 46 -0.32 -16.21 0.92
N PHE A 47 -1.24 -16.13 1.88
CA PHE A 47 -2.18 -15.03 2.01
C PHE A 47 -1.54 -13.75 2.55
N PHE A 48 -0.63 -13.84 3.51
CA PHE A 48 -0.14 -12.65 4.24
C PHE A 48 1.12 -12.03 3.66
N LYS A 49 1.96 -12.79 2.96
CA LYS A 49 3.22 -12.28 2.38
C LYS A 49 3.02 -10.98 1.56
N PRO A 50 2.03 -10.87 0.65
CA PRO A 50 1.83 -9.65 -0.14
C PRO A 50 1.49 -8.40 0.69
N PHE A 51 0.93 -8.57 1.89
CA PHE A 51 0.55 -7.48 2.80
C PHE A 51 1.69 -7.06 3.73
N ARG A 52 2.76 -7.86 3.85
CA ARG A 52 3.99 -7.50 4.60
C ARG A 52 4.98 -6.70 3.74
N GLU A 53 4.99 -6.92 2.42
CA GLU A 53 5.99 -6.37 1.51
C GLU A 53 5.61 -5.02 0.88
N LYS A 54 4.32 -4.66 0.85
CA LYS A 54 3.80 -3.45 0.18
C LYS A 54 3.51 -2.32 1.18
N GLU A 55 3.55 -1.08 0.71
CA GLU A 55 3.03 0.05 1.50
C GLU A 55 1.55 -0.18 1.81
N GLU A 56 1.19 -0.10 3.09
CA GLU A 56 -0.17 -0.29 3.59
C GLU A 56 -1.07 0.84 3.06
N ASN A 57 -1.84 0.55 2.01
CA ASN A 57 -2.99 1.36 1.60
C ASN A 57 -4.23 0.75 2.25
N TYR A 58 -4.77 1.46 3.22
CA TYR A 58 -6.03 1.09 3.85
C TYR A 58 -7.20 1.63 3.03
N TYR A 59 -8.26 0.87 3.02
CA TYR A 59 -9.54 1.18 2.41
C TYR A 59 -10.65 0.98 3.44
N LYS A 60 -11.84 1.45 3.11
CA LYS A 60 -13.09 1.14 3.80
C LYS A 60 -14.16 0.78 2.79
N PHE A 61 -15.10 -0.07 3.17
CA PHE A 61 -16.29 -0.29 2.37
C PHE A 61 -17.04 1.02 2.18
N SER A 62 -17.67 1.13 1.02
CA SER A 62 -18.44 2.29 0.60
C SER A 62 -19.59 1.84 -0.28
N HIS A 63 -20.62 2.66 -0.33
CA HIS A 63 -21.75 2.48 -1.24
C HIS A 63 -22.41 3.86 -1.44
N GLU A 64 -23.01 4.10 -2.61
CA GLU A 64 -23.61 5.41 -2.93
C GLU A 64 -24.82 5.77 -2.06
N VAL A 65 -25.50 4.75 -1.52
CA VAL A 65 -26.72 4.89 -0.70
C VAL A 65 -26.41 4.69 0.77
N ASP A 66 -26.03 3.47 1.15
CA ASP A 66 -25.68 3.10 2.52
C ASP A 66 -24.78 1.85 2.50
N LEU A 67 -23.89 1.71 3.49
CA LEU A 67 -22.97 0.57 3.64
C LEU A 67 -23.69 -0.78 3.70
N GLU A 68 -24.93 -0.83 4.20
CA GLU A 68 -25.73 -2.06 4.26
C GLU A 68 -26.00 -2.67 2.88
N PHE A 69 -25.96 -1.86 1.81
CA PHE A 69 -26.15 -2.31 0.43
C PHE A 69 -24.86 -2.78 -0.25
N ASN A 70 -23.70 -2.62 0.39
CA ASN A 70 -22.48 -3.25 -0.10
C ASN A 70 -22.53 -4.77 0.22
N GLU A 71 -22.75 -5.58 -0.82
CA GLU A 71 -22.92 -7.05 -0.72
C GLU A 71 -21.76 -7.74 0.01
N VAL A 72 -20.52 -7.29 -0.22
CA VAL A 72 -19.34 -7.86 0.44
C VAL A 72 -19.29 -7.43 1.91
N CYS A 73 -19.54 -6.15 2.20
CA CYS A 73 -19.60 -5.63 3.56
C CYS A 73 -20.67 -6.35 4.38
N ALA A 74 -21.90 -6.45 3.87
CA ALA A 74 -23.01 -7.13 4.53
C ALA A 74 -22.70 -8.62 4.78
N ALA A 75 -22.09 -9.31 3.81
CA ALA A 75 -21.67 -10.69 4.00
C ALA A 75 -20.57 -10.82 5.06
N VAL A 76 -19.56 -9.96 5.05
CA VAL A 76 -18.46 -9.96 6.03
C VAL A 76 -18.97 -9.62 7.43
N THR A 77 -19.87 -8.65 7.58
CA THR A 77 -20.55 -8.36 8.85
C THR A 77 -21.26 -9.59 9.39
N GLY A 78 -21.99 -10.32 8.54
CA GLY A 78 -22.64 -11.56 8.95
C GLY A 78 -21.66 -12.65 9.41
N ILE A 79 -20.45 -12.71 8.83
CA ILE A 79 -19.40 -13.64 9.28
C ILE A 79 -18.89 -13.24 10.66
N PHE A 80 -18.67 -11.96 10.92
CA PHE A 80 -18.24 -11.47 12.23
C PHE A 80 -19.30 -11.68 13.33
N GLU A 81 -20.58 -11.50 12.99
CA GLU A 81 -21.69 -11.70 13.93
C GLU A 81 -21.95 -13.18 14.20
N ASN A 82 -21.77 -14.05 13.19
CA ASN A 82 -21.95 -15.49 13.33
C ASN A 82 -20.90 -16.27 12.51
N PRO A 83 -19.72 -16.57 13.07
CA PRO A 83 -18.64 -17.23 12.33
C PRO A 83 -19.00 -18.60 11.75
N SER A 84 -19.99 -19.31 12.30
CA SER A 84 -20.47 -20.58 11.73
C SER A 84 -21.12 -20.43 10.35
N ASP A 85 -21.60 -19.23 10.01
CA ASP A 85 -22.18 -18.92 8.71
C ASP A 85 -21.13 -18.66 7.62
N ASN A 86 -19.82 -18.70 7.95
CA ASN A 86 -18.74 -18.38 6.99
C ASN A 86 -18.91 -19.08 5.65
N HIS A 87 -19.19 -20.38 5.63
CA HIS A 87 -19.33 -21.13 4.37
C HIS A 87 -20.59 -20.77 3.57
N ARG A 88 -21.68 -20.43 4.25
CA ARG A 88 -22.91 -19.96 3.59
C ARG A 88 -22.69 -18.57 2.98
N LEU A 89 -21.98 -17.69 3.69
CA LEU A 89 -21.70 -16.33 3.27
C LEU A 89 -20.58 -16.27 2.22
N SER A 90 -19.61 -17.19 2.24
CA SER A 90 -18.58 -17.31 1.21
C SER A 90 -19.17 -17.66 -0.17
N LYS A 91 -20.25 -18.45 -0.21
CA LYS A 91 -21.04 -18.71 -1.42
C LYS A 91 -21.66 -17.44 -1.97
N LYS A 92 -22.22 -16.57 -1.11
CA LYS A 92 -22.75 -15.26 -1.51
C LYS A 92 -21.64 -14.35 -2.06
N ILE A 93 -20.53 -14.21 -1.34
CA ILE A 93 -19.36 -13.43 -1.77
C ILE A 93 -18.87 -13.90 -3.14
N THR A 94 -18.74 -15.21 -3.35
CA THR A 94 -18.28 -15.77 -4.64
C THR A 94 -19.30 -15.59 -5.75
N THR A 95 -20.61 -15.64 -5.43
CA THR A 95 -21.67 -15.38 -6.40
C THR A 95 -21.66 -13.92 -6.84
N HIS A 96 -21.49 -12.99 -5.90
CA HIS A 96 -21.32 -11.58 -6.24
C HIS A 96 -20.06 -11.34 -7.08
N LEU A 97 -18.92 -11.97 -6.73
CA LEU A 97 -17.70 -11.92 -7.54
C LEU A 97 -17.93 -12.41 -8.98
N PHE A 98 -18.70 -13.49 -9.15
CA PHE A 98 -19.11 -13.99 -10.46
C PHE A 98 -20.00 -12.98 -11.20
N GLU A 99 -20.88 -12.30 -10.48
CA GLU A 99 -21.76 -11.28 -11.06
C GLU A 99 -21.01 -10.10 -11.66
N GLN A 100 -19.93 -9.69 -10.99
CA GLN A 100 -19.05 -8.62 -11.44
C GLN A 100 -18.00 -9.08 -12.48
N SER A 101 -17.85 -10.40 -12.69
CA SER A 101 -16.89 -10.98 -13.64
C SER A 101 -17.42 -10.99 -15.08
N ASN A 102 -17.55 -9.80 -15.68
CA ASN A 102 -18.16 -9.59 -17.01
C ASN A 102 -17.21 -9.07 -18.10
N HIS A 103 -15.95 -8.77 -17.78
CA HIS A 103 -14.98 -8.24 -18.73
C HIS A 103 -14.03 -9.34 -19.25
N PRO A 104 -13.72 -9.44 -20.57
CA PRO A 104 -12.89 -10.52 -21.12
C PRO A 104 -11.49 -10.67 -20.53
N HIS A 105 -10.92 -9.62 -19.94
CA HIS A 105 -9.61 -9.70 -19.27
C HIS A 105 -9.67 -10.28 -17.86
N ILE A 106 -10.84 -10.36 -17.23
CA ILE A 106 -10.98 -11.03 -15.93
C ILE A 106 -10.80 -12.54 -16.15
N LYS A 107 -9.93 -13.17 -15.38
CA LYS A 107 -9.65 -14.60 -15.47
C LYS A 107 -10.48 -15.39 -14.48
N SER A 108 -10.89 -16.61 -14.85
CA SER A 108 -11.39 -17.58 -13.88
C SER A 108 -10.33 -17.88 -12.83
N GLY A 109 -10.74 -18.31 -11.64
CA GLY A 109 -9.78 -18.62 -10.59
C GLY A 109 -10.38 -19.33 -9.39
N GLU A 110 -9.51 -19.92 -8.57
CA GLU A 110 -9.87 -20.42 -7.25
C GLU A 110 -10.06 -19.25 -6.28
N VAL A 111 -11.12 -19.31 -5.46
CA VAL A 111 -11.52 -18.29 -4.49
C VAL A 111 -11.45 -18.89 -3.09
N TYR A 112 -10.85 -18.15 -2.16
CA TYR A 112 -10.68 -18.54 -0.77
C TYR A 112 -11.36 -17.49 0.10
N VAL A 113 -12.32 -17.90 0.92
CA VAL A 113 -12.91 -17.04 1.95
C VAL A 113 -12.55 -17.62 3.32
N VAL A 114 -11.83 -16.84 4.11
CA VAL A 114 -11.14 -17.30 5.30
C VAL A 114 -11.55 -16.44 6.48
N HIS A 115 -11.98 -17.08 7.57
CA HIS A 115 -12.14 -16.41 8.85
C HIS A 115 -10.86 -16.57 9.66
N PHE A 116 -10.25 -15.45 10.05
CA PHE A 116 -9.06 -15.40 10.87
C PHE A 116 -9.37 -14.87 12.26
N SER A 117 -8.74 -15.46 13.26
CA SER A 117 -8.66 -14.93 14.61
C SER A 117 -7.25 -14.43 14.90
N ASP A 118 -7.08 -13.72 16.02
CA ASP A 118 -5.77 -13.33 16.55
C ASP A 118 -4.94 -12.44 15.62
N MET A 119 -5.61 -11.66 14.78
CA MET A 119 -4.99 -10.63 13.94
C MET A 119 -4.70 -9.40 14.79
N VAL A 120 -3.57 -8.73 14.57
CA VAL A 120 -3.24 -7.50 15.30
C VAL A 120 -3.12 -6.34 14.31
N ILE A 121 -3.96 -5.33 14.49
CA ILE A 121 -3.92 -4.07 13.73
C ILE A 121 -3.98 -2.91 14.72
N ASP A 122 -3.12 -1.92 14.54
CA ASP A 122 -3.04 -0.73 15.42
C ASP A 122 -2.96 -1.07 16.92
N ASN A 123 -2.19 -2.13 17.22
CA ASN A 123 -1.99 -2.69 18.56
C ASN A 123 -3.27 -3.25 19.21
N GLN A 124 -4.35 -3.41 18.44
CA GLN A 124 -5.58 -4.06 18.85
C GLN A 124 -5.63 -5.47 18.24
N LYS A 125 -5.93 -6.46 19.09
CA LYS A 125 -6.23 -7.83 18.67
C LYS A 125 -7.69 -7.90 18.17
N THR A 126 -7.92 -8.44 16.99
CA THR A 126 -9.24 -8.52 16.36
C THR A 126 -9.35 -9.75 15.44
N ASP A 127 -10.57 -10.05 15.02
CA ASP A 127 -10.87 -11.03 13.98
C ASP A 127 -10.82 -10.36 12.59
N ALA A 128 -10.62 -11.16 11.55
CA ALA A 128 -10.61 -10.67 10.18
C ALA A 128 -11.22 -11.68 9.21
N VAL A 129 -11.76 -11.17 8.09
CA VAL A 129 -12.15 -12.00 6.95
C VAL A 129 -11.20 -11.73 5.79
N GLY A 130 -10.56 -12.78 5.29
CA GLY A 130 -9.79 -12.75 4.07
C GLY A 130 -10.57 -13.26 2.88
N ILE A 131 -10.50 -12.54 1.76
CA ILE A 131 -11.03 -12.98 0.47
C ILE A 131 -9.88 -12.96 -0.52
N PHE A 132 -9.51 -14.13 -1.05
CA PHE A 132 -8.37 -14.30 -1.93
C PHE A 132 -8.79 -14.96 -3.24
N LYS A 133 -8.12 -14.60 -4.32
CA LYS A 133 -8.34 -15.20 -5.63
C LYS A 133 -7.02 -15.51 -6.32
N SER A 134 -6.88 -16.73 -6.83
CA SER A 134 -5.76 -17.17 -7.65
C SER A 134 -6.24 -17.46 -9.07
N GLU A 135 -5.62 -16.79 -10.04
CA GLU A 135 -6.01 -16.77 -11.46
C GLU A 135 -4.99 -17.49 -12.34
N LEU A 136 -3.71 -17.52 -11.92
CA LEU A 136 -2.62 -18.05 -12.72
C LEU A 136 -2.16 -19.41 -12.21
N LYS A 137 -2.21 -20.39 -13.12
CA LYS A 137 -1.55 -21.70 -12.94
C LYS A 137 -0.21 -21.69 -13.67
N HIS A 138 0.80 -22.25 -13.02
CA HIS A 138 2.14 -22.40 -13.55
C HIS A 138 2.46 -23.87 -13.74
N ASP A 139 3.18 -24.17 -14.82
CA ASP A 139 3.77 -25.49 -15.01
C ASP A 139 4.89 -25.69 -13.97
N PHE A 140 4.89 -26.85 -13.33
CA PHE A 140 5.97 -27.30 -12.47
C PHE A 140 6.29 -28.77 -12.77
N LEU A 141 7.55 -29.13 -12.57
CA LEU A 141 8.02 -30.49 -12.76
C LEU A 141 7.90 -31.24 -11.44
N GLN A 142 7.15 -32.33 -11.44
CA GLN A 142 7.11 -33.31 -10.36
C GLN A 142 7.88 -34.55 -10.82
N PHE A 143 8.71 -35.10 -9.94
CA PHE A 143 9.46 -36.32 -10.21
C PHE A 143 8.80 -37.48 -9.48
N GLU A 144 8.58 -38.58 -10.18
CA GLU A 144 8.10 -39.82 -9.58
C GLU A 144 9.18 -40.89 -9.75
N GLU A 145 9.55 -41.53 -8.64
CA GLU A 145 10.48 -42.66 -8.66
C GLU A 145 9.70 -43.94 -9.02
N LYS A 146 10.08 -44.54 -10.16
CA LYS A 146 9.73 -45.91 -10.51
C LYS A 146 10.89 -46.82 -10.10
N GLU A 147 10.65 -48.13 -10.09
CA GLU A 147 11.60 -49.17 -9.64
C GLU A 147 13.06 -48.99 -10.13
N HIS A 148 13.26 -48.48 -11.35
CA HIS A 148 14.58 -48.27 -11.94
C HIS A 148 14.80 -46.90 -12.58
N ASN A 149 13.80 -46.02 -12.63
CA ASN A 149 13.87 -44.76 -13.37
C ASN A 149 13.16 -43.63 -12.62
N LEU A 150 13.65 -42.40 -12.78
CA LEU A 150 12.93 -41.18 -12.41
C LEU A 150 12.16 -40.68 -13.62
N GLU A 151 10.85 -40.54 -13.49
CA GLU A 151 9.98 -39.97 -14.52
C GLU A 151 9.65 -38.52 -14.22
N ILE A 152 9.66 -37.68 -15.26
CA ILE A 152 9.28 -36.27 -15.17
C ILE A 152 7.80 -36.13 -15.52
N LEU A 153 7.02 -35.57 -14.59
CA LEU A 153 5.61 -35.23 -14.78
C LEU A 153 5.46 -33.71 -14.81
N ILE A 154 4.93 -33.19 -15.92
CA ILE A 154 4.53 -31.78 -15.99
C ILE A 154 3.15 -31.66 -15.35
N ARG A 155 3.06 -30.87 -14.28
CA ARG A 155 1.82 -30.57 -13.58
C ARG A 155 1.56 -29.07 -13.62
N GLN A 156 0.30 -28.69 -13.49
CA GLN A 156 -0.11 -27.29 -13.36
C GLN A 156 -0.65 -27.04 -11.97
N GLY A 157 -0.21 -25.94 -11.35
CA GLY A 157 -0.61 -25.60 -9.98
C GLY A 157 -0.55 -24.10 -9.70
N ILE A 158 -1.10 -23.72 -8.56
CA ILE A 158 -1.05 -22.33 -8.06
C ILE A 158 0.32 -22.07 -7.45
N ASN A 159 0.92 -20.93 -7.81
CA ASN A 159 2.16 -20.49 -7.19
C ASN A 159 1.89 -19.89 -5.81
N ILE A 160 2.17 -20.66 -4.77
CA ILE A 160 2.01 -20.27 -3.35
C ILE A 160 2.90 -19.09 -2.91
N ASN A 161 3.84 -18.65 -3.75
CA ASN A 161 4.66 -17.47 -3.47
C ASN A 161 4.11 -16.18 -4.10
N LYS A 162 3.05 -16.29 -4.91
CA LYS A 162 2.50 -15.15 -5.66
C LYS A 162 0.97 -15.19 -5.64
N LEU A 163 0.39 -14.39 -4.75
CA LEU A 163 -1.04 -14.13 -4.74
C LEU A 163 -1.41 -13.17 -5.88
N ASP A 164 -2.47 -13.51 -6.63
CA ASP A 164 -2.96 -12.65 -7.72
C ASP A 164 -3.81 -11.50 -7.17
N LYS A 165 -4.87 -11.80 -6.41
CA LYS A 165 -5.74 -10.80 -5.78
C LYS A 165 -6.11 -11.22 -4.37
N GLY A 166 -6.23 -10.26 -3.46
CA GLY A 166 -6.74 -10.53 -2.12
C GLY A 166 -7.14 -9.28 -1.36
N CYS A 167 -8.01 -9.45 -0.37
CA CYS A 167 -8.28 -8.45 0.63
C CYS A 167 -8.39 -9.07 2.02
N ILE A 168 -8.09 -8.27 3.04
CA ILE A 168 -8.28 -8.62 4.45
C ILE A 168 -9.11 -7.51 5.06
N VAL A 169 -10.29 -7.86 5.56
CA VAL A 169 -11.20 -6.98 6.29
C VAL A 169 -11.01 -7.22 7.78
N PHE A 170 -10.66 -6.18 8.54
CA PHE A 170 -10.48 -6.26 9.99
C PHE A 170 -11.77 -5.86 10.69
N ASN A 171 -12.15 -6.60 11.75
CA ASN A 171 -13.34 -6.30 12.55
C ASN A 171 -13.09 -5.11 13.50
N VAL A 172 -12.89 -3.93 12.92
CA VAL A 172 -12.71 -2.64 13.60
C VAL A 172 -13.47 -1.57 12.80
N GLN A 173 -13.96 -0.52 13.46
CA GLN A 173 -14.65 0.60 12.80
C GLN A 173 -15.83 0.16 11.91
N LYS A 174 -16.69 -0.75 12.40
CA LYS A 174 -17.86 -1.29 11.67
C LYS A 174 -18.71 -0.18 11.02
N GLU A 175 -19.07 0.84 11.80
CA GLU A 175 -19.92 1.95 11.35
C GLU A 175 -19.25 2.85 10.28
N GLU A 176 -17.92 2.79 10.14
CA GLU A 176 -17.17 3.53 9.13
C GLU A 176 -16.84 2.69 7.88
N GLY A 177 -17.39 1.46 7.78
CA GLY A 177 -17.18 0.56 6.64
C GLY A 177 -16.01 -0.41 6.80
N TYR A 178 -15.57 -0.67 8.03
CA TYR A 178 -14.40 -1.51 8.36
C TYR A 178 -13.07 -1.02 7.79
N LYS A 179 -11.97 -1.42 8.44
CA LYS A 179 -10.63 -1.24 7.88
C LYS A 179 -10.30 -2.40 6.95
N VAL A 180 -9.97 -2.10 5.70
CA VAL A 180 -9.71 -3.09 4.64
C VAL A 180 -8.31 -2.90 4.08
N LEU A 181 -7.54 -3.99 3.97
CA LEU A 181 -6.34 -4.04 3.15
C LEU A 181 -6.66 -4.76 1.84
N SER A 182 -6.12 -4.28 0.74
CA SER A 182 -6.30 -4.93 -0.57
C SER A 182 -5.00 -4.99 -1.35
N VAL A 183 -4.81 -6.10 -2.05
CA VAL A 183 -3.70 -6.35 -2.96
C VAL A 183 -4.23 -6.83 -4.30
N ASP A 184 -3.77 -6.18 -5.36
CA ASP A 184 -3.93 -6.64 -6.73
C ASP A 184 -2.56 -6.69 -7.40
N SER A 185 -2.11 -7.87 -7.79
CA SER A 185 -0.87 -8.08 -8.54
C SER A 185 -1.06 -7.86 -10.04
N ASN A 186 -2.32 -7.78 -10.50
CA ASN A 186 -2.70 -7.65 -11.89
C ASN A 186 -3.09 -6.20 -12.20
N ARG A 187 -2.32 -5.53 -13.07
CA ARG A 187 -2.54 -4.10 -13.39
C ARG A 187 -3.59 -3.84 -14.48
N TYR A 188 -4.23 -4.87 -15.02
CA TYR A 188 -5.08 -4.78 -16.21
C TYR A 188 -6.58 -4.64 -15.91
N ASP A 189 -7.01 -4.89 -14.67
CA ASP A 189 -8.42 -4.90 -14.26
C ASP A 189 -8.66 -4.27 -12.87
N ALA A 190 -7.84 -3.30 -12.46
CA ALA A 190 -7.82 -2.75 -11.10
C ALA A 190 -9.18 -2.24 -10.60
N LYS A 191 -10.03 -1.70 -11.49
CA LYS A 191 -11.39 -1.23 -11.14
C LYS A 191 -12.33 -2.37 -10.75
N TYR A 192 -12.21 -3.53 -11.40
CA TYR A 192 -13.08 -4.66 -11.12
C TYR A 192 -12.93 -5.15 -9.68
N TRP A 193 -11.70 -5.23 -9.17
CA TRP A 193 -11.46 -5.73 -7.82
C TRP A 193 -11.87 -4.73 -6.73
N LEU A 194 -11.40 -3.48 -6.81
CA LEU A 194 -11.65 -2.47 -5.78
C LEU A 194 -13.04 -1.83 -5.88
N GLU A 195 -13.45 -1.40 -7.07
CA GLU A 195 -14.70 -0.65 -7.27
C GLU A 195 -15.89 -1.60 -7.41
N ASN A 196 -15.86 -2.52 -8.39
CA ASN A 196 -17.06 -3.29 -8.73
C ASN A 196 -17.35 -4.43 -7.75
N PHE A 197 -16.32 -5.19 -7.35
CA PHE A 197 -16.49 -6.34 -6.46
C PHE A 197 -16.48 -5.94 -4.98
N LEU A 198 -15.42 -5.27 -4.52
CA LEU A 198 -15.32 -4.91 -3.10
C LEU A 198 -16.15 -3.67 -2.76
N GLY A 199 -16.31 -2.72 -3.68
CA GLY A 199 -16.97 -1.44 -3.41
C GLY A 199 -16.25 -0.65 -2.32
N VAL A 200 -14.91 -0.59 -2.36
CA VAL A 200 -14.11 0.07 -1.33
C VAL A 200 -13.55 1.41 -1.81
N ALA A 201 -13.52 2.39 -0.91
CA ALA A 201 -12.88 3.68 -1.10
C ALA A 201 -11.59 3.77 -0.26
N PRO A 202 -10.58 4.55 -0.68
CA PRO A 202 -9.40 4.80 0.15
C PRO A 202 -9.79 5.29 1.55
N LEU A 203 -9.14 4.75 2.58
CA LEU A 203 -9.29 5.25 3.94
C LEU A 203 -8.43 6.50 4.07
N THR A 204 -9.06 7.66 3.94
CA THR A 204 -8.40 8.97 3.98
C THR A 204 -8.21 9.45 5.43
N ASP A 205 -7.38 8.73 6.20
CA ASP A 205 -6.98 9.12 7.55
C ASP A 205 -5.77 10.08 7.56
N GLU A 206 -5.40 10.58 8.73
CA GLU A 206 -4.18 11.37 8.99
C GLU A 206 -2.90 10.75 8.39
N ASN A 207 -2.80 9.43 8.43
CA ASN A 207 -1.66 8.67 7.91
C ASN A 207 -1.64 8.65 6.39
N PHE A 208 -2.81 8.48 5.75
CA PHE A 208 -2.99 8.60 4.31
C PHE A 208 -2.57 9.98 3.82
N TYR A 209 -3.14 11.04 4.40
CA TYR A 209 -2.81 12.41 3.99
C TYR A 209 -1.35 12.75 4.23
N THR A 210 -0.79 12.41 5.40
CA THR A 210 0.63 12.65 5.70
C THR A 210 1.56 11.97 4.69
N LYS A 211 1.33 10.68 4.38
CA LYS A 211 2.15 9.93 3.41
C LYS A 211 2.03 10.51 2.01
N ASN A 212 0.79 10.75 1.56
CA ASN A 212 0.51 11.20 0.20
C ASN A 212 1.01 12.62 -0.05
N TYR A 213 0.86 13.51 0.94
CA TYR A 213 1.35 14.87 0.85
C TYR A 213 2.89 14.92 0.83
N LEU A 214 3.58 14.15 1.69
CA LEU A 214 5.04 14.03 1.63
C LEU A 214 5.52 13.43 0.31
N LYS A 215 4.78 12.47 -0.26
CA LYS A 215 5.09 11.89 -1.57
C LYS A 215 4.87 12.90 -2.70
N PHE A 216 3.83 13.71 -2.61
CA PHE A 216 3.56 14.82 -3.51
C PHE A 216 4.71 15.84 -3.46
N CYS A 217 5.13 16.27 -2.27
CA CYS A 217 6.29 17.15 -2.10
C CYS A 217 7.56 16.55 -2.72
N GLN A 218 7.80 15.23 -2.54
CA GLN A 218 8.94 14.56 -3.17
C GLN A 218 8.94 14.64 -4.69
N ASN A 219 7.76 14.57 -5.32
CA ASN A 219 7.67 14.64 -6.78
C ASN A 219 7.70 16.08 -7.26
N PHE A 220 7.09 17.03 -6.54
CA PHE A 220 7.27 18.45 -6.78
C PHE A 220 8.75 18.87 -6.73
N ALA A 221 9.49 18.39 -5.74
CA ALA A 221 10.93 18.65 -5.62
C ALA A 221 11.72 18.21 -6.87
N LYS A 222 11.37 17.06 -7.44
CA LYS A 222 12.06 16.50 -8.61
C LYS A 222 11.61 17.11 -9.93
N ASP A 223 10.31 17.37 -10.05
CA ASP A 223 9.69 17.76 -11.32
C ASP A 223 9.72 19.29 -11.51
N VAL A 224 9.81 20.06 -10.42
CA VAL A 224 9.72 21.53 -10.43
C VAL A 224 10.93 22.19 -9.77
N VAL A 225 11.24 21.87 -8.51
CA VAL A 225 12.35 22.54 -7.79
C VAL A 225 13.70 22.23 -8.44
N LEU A 226 13.99 20.96 -8.73
CA LEU A 226 15.24 20.56 -9.36
C LEU A 226 15.46 21.20 -10.74
N PRO A 227 14.47 21.23 -11.67
CA PRO A 227 14.64 21.90 -12.96
C PRO A 227 14.69 23.43 -12.89
N ALA A 228 13.94 24.05 -11.96
CA ALA A 228 13.91 25.50 -11.80
C ALA A 228 15.16 26.04 -11.08
N GLU A 229 15.72 25.25 -10.17
CA GLU A 229 16.86 25.61 -9.33
C GLU A 229 17.98 24.59 -9.50
N ASP A 230 18.35 23.87 -8.43
CA ASP A 230 19.40 22.88 -8.49
C ASP A 230 19.21 21.72 -7.50
N LYS A 231 20.18 20.79 -7.52
CA LYS A 231 20.14 19.60 -6.66
C LYS A 231 20.24 19.93 -5.17
N GLN A 232 20.91 21.01 -4.79
CA GLN A 232 20.98 21.42 -3.39
C GLN A 232 19.58 21.85 -2.94
N GLN A 233 18.91 22.68 -3.73
CA GLN A 233 17.58 23.18 -3.40
C GLN A 233 16.51 22.08 -3.37
N GLU A 234 16.55 21.10 -4.29
CA GLU A 234 15.67 19.92 -4.21
C GLU A 234 15.77 19.22 -2.84
N VAL A 235 17.01 19.03 -2.35
CA VAL A 235 17.28 18.32 -1.11
C VAL A 235 16.92 19.18 0.10
N MET A 236 17.18 20.49 0.05
CA MET A 236 16.81 21.42 1.13
C MET A 236 15.29 21.61 1.24
N PHE A 237 14.57 21.73 0.12
CA PHE A 237 13.11 21.75 0.11
C PHE A 237 12.54 20.50 0.78
N MET A 238 13.06 19.32 0.43
CA MET A 238 12.61 18.07 1.07
C MET A 238 12.94 18.00 2.55
N ASN A 239 14.10 18.52 2.96
CA ASN A 239 14.46 18.63 4.37
C ASN A 239 13.45 19.50 5.13
N ARG A 240 13.19 20.71 4.63
CA ARG A 240 12.21 21.64 5.22
C ARG A 240 10.81 21.04 5.28
N ALA A 241 10.35 20.43 4.19
CA ALA A 241 9.05 19.77 4.15
C ALA A 241 8.92 18.70 5.25
N VAL A 242 9.89 17.76 5.33
CA VAL A 242 9.88 16.70 6.36
C VAL A 242 9.97 17.27 7.77
N ASN A 243 10.67 18.39 7.97
CA ASN A 243 10.79 19.04 9.28
C ASN A 243 9.51 19.75 9.70
N HIS A 244 8.84 20.45 8.78
CA HIS A 244 7.54 21.04 9.06
C HIS A 244 6.56 19.96 9.54
N PHE A 245 6.50 18.84 8.82
CA PHE A 245 5.65 17.71 9.23
C PHE A 245 6.06 17.07 10.57
N ALA A 246 7.33 17.10 10.95
CA ALA A 246 7.78 16.50 12.20
C ALA A 246 7.67 17.40 13.42
N LYS A 247 7.54 18.72 13.22
CA LYS A 247 7.46 19.72 14.30
C LYS A 247 6.02 20.09 14.65
N ASN A 248 5.10 19.91 13.71
CA ASN A 248 3.71 20.32 13.85
C ASN A 248 2.82 19.09 14.08
N ASP A 249 1.80 19.26 14.91
CA ASP A 249 0.76 18.24 15.12
C ASP A 249 -0.30 18.29 14.01
N ASN A 250 -0.50 19.45 13.40
CA ASN A 250 -1.47 19.68 12.33
C ASN A 250 -0.80 20.30 11.12
N PHE A 251 -1.18 19.83 9.94
CA PHE A 251 -0.80 20.40 8.67
C PHE A 251 -1.79 21.51 8.31
N GLU A 252 -1.28 22.67 7.87
CA GLU A 252 -2.05 23.71 7.21
C GLU A 252 -1.24 24.23 6.02
N GLU A 253 -1.83 24.20 4.83
CA GLU A 253 -1.11 24.43 3.57
C GLU A 253 -0.48 25.82 3.49
N THR A 254 -1.17 26.87 3.96
CA THR A 254 -0.65 28.23 3.89
C THR A 254 0.59 28.39 4.77
N SER A 255 0.53 27.88 6.00
CA SER A 255 1.64 27.86 6.93
C SER A 255 2.79 27.00 6.40
N PHE A 256 2.49 25.84 5.81
CA PHE A 256 3.49 24.97 5.18
C PHE A 256 4.22 25.70 4.06
N LEU A 257 3.50 26.35 3.14
CA LEU A 257 4.10 27.08 2.03
C LEU A 257 5.00 28.23 2.52
N ASN A 258 4.55 28.96 3.53
CA ASN A 258 5.34 30.06 4.10
C ASN A 258 6.61 29.60 4.83
N GLU A 259 6.59 28.44 5.47
CA GLU A 259 7.77 27.91 6.19
C GLU A 259 8.74 27.17 5.26
N VAL A 260 8.21 26.46 4.26
CA VAL A 260 8.99 25.51 3.44
C VAL A 260 9.46 26.11 2.12
N MET A 261 8.79 27.11 1.56
CA MET A 261 9.21 27.76 0.32
C MET A 261 10.10 28.97 0.62
N GLU A 262 11.37 28.89 0.23
CA GLU A 262 12.28 30.05 0.29
C GLU A 262 12.09 30.97 -0.90
N ASN A 263 11.91 30.38 -2.09
CA ASN A 263 11.69 31.11 -3.32
C ASN A 263 10.19 31.35 -3.52
N PRO A 264 9.69 32.60 -3.38
CA PRO A 264 8.28 32.90 -3.53
C PRO A 264 7.74 32.62 -4.93
N ASP A 265 8.59 32.62 -5.96
CA ASP A 265 8.21 32.35 -7.35
C ASP A 265 7.79 30.89 -7.57
N LEU A 266 8.17 29.98 -6.66
CA LEU A 266 7.75 28.57 -6.70
C LEU A 266 6.38 28.33 -6.04
N ILE A 267 5.81 29.30 -5.32
CA ILE A 267 4.50 29.14 -4.67
C ILE A 267 3.36 28.99 -5.71
N PRO A 268 3.28 29.82 -6.77
CA PRO A 268 2.31 29.61 -7.85
C PRO A 268 2.49 28.25 -8.54
N GLU A 269 3.74 27.84 -8.78
CA GLU A 269 4.06 26.55 -9.39
C GLU A 269 3.62 25.38 -8.52
N PHE A 270 3.79 25.47 -7.19
CA PHE A 270 3.29 24.46 -6.26
C PHE A 270 1.77 24.33 -6.32
N LYS A 271 1.05 25.46 -6.32
CA LYS A 271 -0.42 25.45 -6.40
C LYS A 271 -0.89 24.88 -7.74
N HIS A 272 -0.25 25.24 -8.84
CA HIS A 272 -0.55 24.69 -10.16
C HIS A 272 -0.27 23.18 -10.21
N TYR A 273 0.90 22.76 -9.74
CA TYR A 273 1.28 21.35 -9.67
C TYR A 273 0.32 20.54 -8.79
N LYS A 274 -0.21 21.13 -7.71
CA LYS A 274 -1.25 20.51 -6.87
C LYS A 274 -2.56 20.33 -7.63
N VAL A 275 -3.00 21.31 -8.41
CA VAL A 275 -4.20 21.16 -9.24
C VAL A 275 -4.02 20.03 -10.26
N GLU A 276 -2.87 19.95 -10.92
CA GLU A 276 -2.63 18.93 -11.95
C GLU A 276 -2.36 17.52 -11.40
N LYS A 277 -1.61 17.41 -10.31
CA LYS A 277 -1.11 16.14 -9.78
C LYS A 277 -1.75 15.72 -8.47
N GLY A 278 -2.42 16.63 -7.76
CA GLY A 278 -3.14 16.37 -6.51
C GLY A 278 -4.13 15.21 -6.58
N PRO A 279 -4.98 15.09 -7.64
CA PRO A 279 -5.92 13.98 -7.80
C PRO A 279 -5.25 12.60 -7.77
N LYS A 280 -3.99 12.49 -8.21
CA LYS A 280 -3.23 11.23 -8.17
C LYS A 280 -2.91 10.78 -6.74
N TYR A 281 -2.83 11.72 -5.79
CA TYR A 281 -2.54 11.47 -4.38
C TYR A 281 -3.77 11.65 -3.49
N SER A 282 -4.93 11.99 -4.07
CA SER A 282 -6.16 12.32 -3.34
C SER A 282 -5.95 13.46 -2.34
N ILE A 283 -5.29 14.53 -2.77
CA ILE A 283 -5.01 15.74 -1.96
C ILE A 283 -5.49 17.05 -2.61
N GLU A 284 -6.22 16.97 -3.72
CA GLU A 284 -6.66 18.11 -4.53
C GLU A 284 -7.35 19.21 -3.70
N ASP A 285 -8.26 18.81 -2.81
CA ASP A 285 -9.04 19.71 -1.95
C ASP A 285 -8.55 19.73 -0.48
N VAL A 286 -7.39 19.12 -0.20
CA VAL A 286 -6.87 18.99 1.17
C VAL A 286 -6.01 20.19 1.51
N SER A 287 -6.46 21.03 2.44
CA SER A 287 -5.71 22.20 2.92
C SER A 287 -5.26 22.09 4.38
N ASN A 288 -5.86 21.19 5.15
CA ASN A 288 -5.49 20.90 6.52
C ASN A 288 -5.80 19.45 6.89
N PHE A 289 -5.01 18.87 7.81
CA PHE A 289 -5.20 17.54 8.38
C PHE A 289 -4.26 17.31 9.57
N ASP A 290 -4.60 16.39 10.47
CA ASP A 290 -3.73 16.00 11.59
C ASP A 290 -2.53 15.20 11.07
N ILE A 291 -1.33 15.43 11.61
CA ILE A 291 -0.11 14.81 11.12
C ILE A 291 0.18 13.50 11.85
N ALA A 292 0.31 12.43 11.08
CA ALA A 292 0.74 11.13 11.60
C ALA A 292 2.27 11.09 11.77
N ASN A 293 2.79 11.42 12.96
CA ASN A 293 4.22 11.43 13.29
C ASN A 293 4.99 10.15 12.89
N LYS A 294 4.32 8.99 12.96
CA LYS A 294 4.89 7.72 12.50
C LYS A 294 5.10 7.70 10.98
N ALA A 295 4.12 8.18 10.22
CA ALA A 295 4.22 8.29 8.77
C ALA A 295 5.36 9.23 8.35
N VAL A 296 5.53 10.35 9.07
CA VAL A 296 6.65 11.28 8.86
C VAL A 296 7.98 10.59 9.10
N SER A 297 8.10 9.84 10.20
CA SER A 297 9.32 9.10 10.56
C SER A 297 9.68 8.03 9.51
N ASP A 298 8.68 7.30 9.01
CA ASP A 298 8.88 6.27 7.99
C ASP A 298 9.20 6.87 6.61
N ALA A 299 8.57 7.99 6.24
CA ALA A 299 8.86 8.73 5.02
C ALA A 299 10.28 9.31 5.05
N ARG A 300 10.68 9.93 6.16
CA ARG A 300 12.02 10.52 6.37
C ARG A 300 13.14 9.52 6.06
N LYS A 301 13.00 8.26 6.48
CA LYS A 301 13.98 7.19 6.21
C LYS A 301 14.12 6.84 4.72
N LYS A 302 13.07 7.01 3.93
CA LYS A 302 13.03 6.67 2.50
C LYS A 302 13.44 7.82 1.59
N ILE A 303 13.39 9.06 2.07
CA ILE A 303 13.73 10.24 1.26
C ILE A 303 15.24 10.29 1.08
N LYS A 304 15.68 10.49 -0.18
CA LYS A 304 17.09 10.62 -0.50
C LYS A 304 17.64 11.91 0.08
N ASN A 305 18.68 11.78 0.89
CA ASN A 305 19.38 12.88 1.54
C ASN A 305 20.85 13.00 1.07
N VAL A 306 21.14 12.49 -0.13
CA VAL A 306 22.51 12.45 -0.69
C VAL A 306 22.59 13.27 -1.97
N ILE A 307 23.59 14.14 -2.03
CA ILE A 307 24.04 14.83 -3.22
C ILE A 307 25.22 14.05 -3.80
N ASN A 308 25.09 13.59 -5.04
CA ASN A 308 26.17 12.92 -5.76
C ASN A 308 26.87 13.93 -6.67
N LEU A 309 28.19 13.98 -6.60
CA LEU A 309 29.03 14.82 -7.45
C LEU A 309 29.65 13.99 -8.58
N ASP A 310 30.03 14.65 -9.66
CA ASP A 310 30.69 14.08 -10.84
C ASP A 310 32.06 13.45 -10.52
N THR A 311 32.69 13.88 -9.44
CA THR A 311 33.97 13.38 -8.91
C THR A 311 33.84 12.11 -8.06
N ASN A 312 32.66 11.46 -8.04
CA ASN A 312 32.31 10.32 -7.17
C ASN A 312 32.29 10.65 -5.67
N ILE A 313 32.27 11.93 -5.31
CA ILE A 313 32.08 12.39 -3.93
C ILE A 313 30.58 12.40 -3.61
N GLN A 314 30.23 11.97 -2.40
CA GLN A 314 28.85 12.00 -1.89
C GLN A 314 28.76 12.89 -0.66
N ILE A 315 27.84 13.85 -0.69
CA ILE A 315 27.51 14.69 0.47
C ILE A 315 26.18 14.18 1.03
N LYS A 316 26.21 13.60 2.23
CA LYS A 316 25.02 13.10 2.92
C LYS A 316 24.57 14.10 3.98
N LEU A 317 23.36 14.62 3.83
CA LEU A 317 22.74 15.57 4.76
C LEU A 317 21.88 14.84 5.78
N ASP A 318 21.92 15.25 7.04
CA ASP A 318 21.05 14.68 8.07
C ASP A 318 19.75 15.49 8.19
N PHE A 319 18.61 14.83 7.94
CA PHE A 319 17.29 15.42 8.02
C PHE A 319 16.67 15.36 9.43
N ILE A 320 17.45 14.94 10.43
CA ILE A 320 17.03 14.96 11.83
C ILE A 320 17.16 16.38 12.42
N ASN A 321 18.15 17.16 11.98
CA ASN A 321 18.37 18.52 12.48
C ASN A 321 18.22 19.58 11.36
N PRO A 322 17.09 20.30 11.31
CA PRO A 322 16.75 21.25 10.25
C PRO A 322 17.82 22.33 10.04
N GLU A 323 18.37 22.84 11.14
CA GLU A 323 19.30 23.97 11.09
C GLU A 323 20.69 23.59 10.55
N SER A 324 20.99 22.29 10.45
CA SER A 324 22.33 21.82 10.15
C SER A 324 22.69 21.91 8.67
N ALA A 325 21.74 21.71 7.76
CA ALA A 325 22.04 21.70 6.34
C ALA A 325 22.07 23.12 5.75
N GLU A 326 21.09 23.97 6.08
CA GLU A 326 20.98 25.33 5.54
C GLU A 326 22.04 26.29 6.11
N LYS A 327 22.38 26.18 7.40
CA LYS A 327 23.36 27.10 8.02
C LYS A 327 24.81 26.74 7.69
N PHE A 328 25.08 25.48 7.33
CA PHE A 328 26.45 24.98 7.26
C PHE A 328 26.85 24.46 5.88
N VAL A 329 25.97 24.48 4.87
CA VAL A 329 26.32 24.05 3.51
C VAL A 329 26.05 25.16 2.51
N GLU A 330 27.12 25.67 1.90
CA GLU A 330 27.06 26.70 0.86
C GLU A 330 27.62 26.15 -0.45
N LYS A 331 26.96 26.42 -1.58
CA LYS A 331 27.47 26.10 -2.91
C LYS A 331 27.94 27.37 -3.60
N GLY A 332 29.10 27.30 -4.25
CA GLY A 332 29.62 28.39 -5.06
C GLY A 332 30.30 27.91 -6.33
N TRP A 333 30.78 28.87 -7.12
CA TRP A 333 31.56 28.66 -8.33
C TRP A 333 32.95 29.25 -8.12
N ASP A 334 33.97 28.43 -8.33
CA ASP A 334 35.37 28.86 -8.32
C ASP A 334 35.77 29.25 -9.75
N GLU A 335 35.93 30.55 -9.99
CA GLU A 335 36.32 31.10 -11.30
C GLU A 335 37.72 30.66 -11.74
N GLU A 336 38.66 30.43 -10.82
CA GLU A 336 40.02 30.00 -11.18
C GLU A 336 40.04 28.53 -11.60
N ARG A 337 39.28 27.69 -10.89
CA ARG A 337 39.22 26.25 -11.15
C ARG A 337 38.19 25.87 -12.21
N GLN A 338 37.27 26.78 -12.55
CA GLN A 338 36.12 26.53 -13.41
C GLN A 338 35.31 25.32 -12.91
N MET A 339 35.08 25.27 -11.60
CA MET A 339 34.40 24.17 -10.91
C MET A 339 33.43 24.69 -9.86
N TYR A 340 32.34 23.95 -9.63
CA TYR A 340 31.49 24.16 -8.46
C TYR A 340 32.15 23.61 -7.20
N TYR A 341 31.94 24.28 -6.08
CA TYR A 341 32.34 23.81 -4.76
C TYR A 341 31.16 23.79 -3.79
N TYR A 342 31.28 22.96 -2.75
CA TYR A 342 30.47 23.05 -1.54
C TYR A 342 31.38 23.37 -0.35
N LEU A 343 31.04 24.40 0.43
CA LEU A 343 31.65 24.68 1.73
C LEU A 343 30.79 24.03 2.82
N VAL A 344 31.45 23.29 3.71
CA VAL A 344 30.82 22.69 4.89
C VAL A 344 31.44 23.28 6.15
N TYR A 345 30.63 24.01 6.91
CA TYR A 345 31.05 24.66 8.15
C TYR A 345 30.80 23.73 9.35
N PHE A 346 31.76 23.60 10.26
CA PHE A 346 31.60 22.81 11.48
C PHE A 346 32.31 23.48 12.67
N ASN A 347 31.76 23.30 13.87
CA ASN A 347 32.33 23.88 15.09
C ASN A 347 33.38 22.98 15.75
N LYS A 348 33.11 21.67 15.81
CA LYS A 348 33.98 20.66 16.45
C LYS A 348 33.77 19.31 15.77
N GLU A 349 34.84 18.56 15.57
CA GLU A 349 34.78 17.17 15.11
C GLU A 349 34.29 16.26 16.26
N GLN A 350 33.38 15.35 15.95
CA GLN A 350 33.01 14.28 16.87
C GLN A 350 33.99 13.11 16.72
N LYS A 351 34.57 12.66 17.83
CA LYS A 351 35.35 11.43 17.84
C LYS A 351 34.37 10.26 17.94
N SER A 352 34.50 9.32 17.01
CA SER A 352 33.74 8.08 16.95
C SER A 352 33.93 7.20 18.17
#